data_AF-A0A2B7Y8W0-F1
#
_entry.id   AF-A0A2B7Y8W0-F1
#
_cell.length_a   1.000
_cell.length_b   1.000
_cell.length_c   1.000
_cell.angle_alpha   90.00
_cell.angle_beta   90.00
_cell.angle_gamma   90.00
#
_symmetry.space_group_name_H-M   'P 1'
#
loop_
_entity.id
_entity.type
_entity.pdbx_description
1 polymer ?
#
loop_
_entity_poly.entity_id
_entity_poly.type
_entity_poly.pdbx_seq_one_letter_code
_entity_poly.pdbx_strand_id
1 'polypeptide(L)'
;MNPAASQAELVKELHQDLARKYQLHARKVEEIWLSLGKVKRMEAIKAGSARGEVLKTREDRSLGNVYKVIPEWNLYDLTKPGSDLLDILRQRATKSLCEQYCEGVNGVPGDALFIMESMRVNNLRHSESFRYCFTMFMDEEKYGMSYRVTDARRYNETMVDLSVAVKAGACVPQSTGELILLRQMYLMQALNIVVEDILKIGSTSRQKESRSKKPDGGAAAALSKLSLDTNAEKLSFEDLNARVLDQASSLEEYVNLCRTEPTFLAHAVNMWFLVDLN
;
A
#
# COMPACT_ATOMS: atom_id res chain seq x y z
N MET A 1 -10.24 -29.06 4.64
CA MET A 1 -10.07 -27.84 3.81
C MET A 1 -9.82 -26.70 4.77
N ASN A 2 -8.63 -26.10 4.78
CA ASN A 2 -8.38 -24.88 5.54
C ASN A 2 -9.25 -23.77 4.92
N PRO A 3 -10.12 -23.09 5.67
CA PRO A 3 -10.73 -21.87 5.17
C PRO A 3 -9.61 -20.86 4.95
N ALA A 4 -9.56 -20.23 3.77
CA ALA A 4 -8.73 -19.05 3.58
C ALA A 4 -9.05 -18.03 4.68
N ALA A 5 -8.03 -17.36 5.22
CA ALA A 5 -8.24 -16.31 6.22
C ALA A 5 -9.22 -15.27 5.66
N SER A 6 -10.19 -14.85 6.48
CA SER A 6 -11.11 -13.79 6.07
C SER A 6 -10.32 -12.50 5.84
N GLN A 7 -10.83 -11.60 4.99
CA GLN A 7 -10.17 -10.33 4.71
C GLN A 7 -9.92 -9.51 5.99
N ALA A 8 -10.80 -9.63 6.98
CA ALA A 8 -10.63 -9.02 8.29
C ALA A 8 -9.43 -9.58 9.08
N GLU A 9 -9.22 -10.90 9.09
CA GLU A 9 -8.06 -11.51 9.74
C GLU A 9 -6.76 -11.08 9.05
N LEU A 10 -6.76 -11.00 7.72
CA LEU A 10 -5.61 -10.51 6.96
C LEU A 10 -5.28 -9.03 7.29
N VAL A 11 -6.30 -8.18 7.41
CA VAL A 11 -6.15 -6.77 7.84
C VAL A 11 -5.52 -6.70 9.24
N LYS A 12 -5.95 -7.55 10.18
CA LYS A 12 -5.37 -7.63 11.53
C LYS A 12 -3.91 -8.08 11.51
N GLU A 13 -3.57 -9.10 10.72
CA GLU A 13 -2.19 -9.58 10.58
C GLU A 13 -1.27 -8.51 10.00
N LEU A 14 -1.69 -7.84 8.91
CA LEU A 14 -0.95 -6.74 8.28
C LEU A 14 -0.75 -5.56 9.24
N HIS A 15 -1.78 -5.24 10.03
CA HIS A 15 -1.71 -4.19 11.05
C HIS A 15 -0.68 -4.52 12.14
N GLN A 16 -0.74 -5.74 12.68
CA GLN A 16 0.20 -6.19 13.69
C GLN A 16 1.64 -6.21 13.16
N ASP A 17 1.83 -6.62 11.91
CA ASP A 17 3.13 -6.62 11.27
C ASP A 17 3.68 -5.19 11.08
N LEU A 18 2.84 -4.28 10.62
CA LEU A 18 3.21 -2.88 10.47
C LEU A 18 3.57 -2.24 11.81
N ALA A 19 2.78 -2.52 12.85
CA ALA A 19 3.01 -2.04 14.20
C ALA A 19 4.36 -2.54 14.76
N ARG A 20 4.68 -3.83 14.58
CA ARG A 20 5.98 -4.40 14.98
C ARG A 20 7.14 -3.73 14.23
N LYS A 21 7.05 -3.61 12.90
CA LYS A 21 8.10 -2.97 12.09
C LYS A 21 8.29 -1.51 12.48
N TYR A 22 7.20 -0.78 12.73
CA TYR A 22 7.27 0.60 13.18
C TYR A 22 7.96 0.71 14.54
N GLN A 23 7.59 -0.12 15.51
CA GLN A 23 8.25 -0.12 16.83
C GLN A 23 9.76 -0.38 16.73
N LEU A 24 10.18 -1.29 15.85
CA LEU A 24 11.59 -1.65 15.68
C LEU A 24 12.39 -0.63 14.86
N HIS A 25 11.76 -0.01 13.86
CA HIS A 25 12.48 0.68 12.78
C HIS A 25 12.04 2.12 12.52
N ALA A 26 11.00 2.66 13.18
CA ALA A 26 10.44 3.98 12.88
C ALA A 26 11.49 5.09 12.77
N ARG A 27 12.35 5.23 13.78
CA ARG A 27 13.42 6.24 13.76
C ARG A 27 14.36 6.05 12.57
N LYS A 28 14.74 4.82 12.27
CA LYS A 28 15.67 4.52 11.18
C LYS A 28 15.04 4.77 9.82
N VAL A 29 13.78 4.38 9.65
CA VAL A 29 12.97 4.64 8.46
C VAL A 29 12.82 6.14 8.22
N GLU A 30 12.51 6.91 9.26
CA GLU A 30 12.40 8.37 9.19
C GLU A 30 13.73 9.02 8.78
N GLU A 31 14.83 8.67 9.44
CA GLU A 31 16.18 9.17 9.11
C GLU A 31 16.54 8.88 7.64
N ILE A 32 16.33 7.64 7.16
CA ILE A 32 16.62 7.27 5.78
C ILE A 32 15.70 8.08 4.85
N TRP A 33 14.38 8.01 5.04
CA TRP A 33 13.40 8.64 4.17
C TRP A 33 13.65 10.14 3.98
N LEU A 34 13.95 10.85 5.07
CA LEU A 34 14.26 12.28 5.04
C LEU A 34 15.56 12.59 4.28
N SER A 35 16.53 11.67 4.27
CA SER A 35 17.77 11.82 3.48
C SER A 35 17.61 11.47 1.98
N LEU A 36 16.56 10.73 1.60
CA LEU A 36 16.36 10.32 0.22
C LEU A 36 15.91 11.49 -0.66
N GLY A 37 16.58 11.68 -1.79
CA GLY A 37 16.10 12.53 -2.88
C GLY A 37 14.92 11.88 -3.63
N LYS A 38 14.22 12.69 -4.44
CA LYS A 38 13.00 12.28 -5.16
C LYS A 38 13.13 10.96 -5.93
N VAL A 39 14.24 10.74 -6.63
CA VAL A 39 14.46 9.52 -7.44
C VAL A 39 14.46 8.27 -6.55
N LYS A 40 15.18 8.29 -5.42
CA LYS A 40 15.22 7.17 -4.48
C LYS A 40 13.90 6.96 -3.74
N ARG A 41 13.14 8.02 -3.48
CA ARG A 41 11.77 7.90 -2.96
C ARG A 41 10.85 7.21 -3.97
N MET A 42 10.94 7.56 -5.25
CA MET A 42 10.18 6.89 -6.31
C MET A 42 10.55 5.41 -6.43
N GLU A 43 11.84 5.08 -6.31
CA GLU A 43 12.31 3.68 -6.30
C GLU A 43 11.69 2.90 -5.14
N ALA A 44 11.74 3.44 -3.91
CA ALA A 44 11.15 2.82 -2.74
C ALA A 44 9.63 2.58 -2.89
N ILE A 45 8.89 3.56 -3.41
CA ILE A 45 7.43 3.45 -3.58
C ILE A 45 7.05 2.43 -4.66
N LYS A 46 7.89 2.25 -5.68
CA LYS A 46 7.62 1.33 -6.79
C LYS A 46 8.02 -0.11 -6.51
N ALA A 47 9.03 -0.32 -5.68
CA ALA A 47 9.61 -1.64 -5.43
C ALA A 47 8.58 -2.67 -4.91
N GLY A 48 7.56 -2.22 -4.18
CA GLY A 48 6.47 -3.09 -3.71
C GLY A 48 5.36 -3.42 -4.71
N SER A 49 5.43 -2.98 -5.96
CA SER A 49 4.41 -3.26 -6.98
C SER A 49 4.95 -4.20 -8.04
N ALA A 50 4.18 -5.24 -8.41
CA ALA A 50 4.59 -6.31 -9.32
C ALA A 50 5.17 -5.86 -10.68
N ARG A 51 4.88 -4.62 -11.09
CA ARG A 51 5.37 -3.99 -12.33
C ARG A 51 5.95 -2.58 -12.12
N GLY A 52 6.18 -2.15 -10.87
CA GLY A 52 6.49 -0.75 -10.59
C GLY A 52 5.31 0.21 -10.82
N GLU A 53 4.09 -0.34 -10.98
CA GLU A 53 2.86 0.38 -11.26
C GLU A 53 2.25 0.91 -9.96
N VAL A 54 2.25 2.23 -9.83
CA VAL A 54 1.65 3.00 -8.74
C VAL A 54 0.92 4.17 -9.38
N LEU A 55 -0.17 4.64 -8.77
CA LEU A 55 -0.89 5.83 -9.23
C LEU A 55 0.09 6.99 -9.42
N LYS A 56 0.02 7.67 -10.56
CA LYS A 56 0.86 8.85 -10.82
C LYS A 56 0.40 10.02 -9.97
N THR A 57 -0.91 10.22 -9.87
CA THR A 57 -1.59 11.25 -9.07
C THR A 57 -2.84 10.65 -8.42
N ARG A 58 -3.52 11.41 -7.55
CA ARG A 58 -4.75 10.97 -6.88
C ARG A 58 -5.90 10.63 -7.83
N GLU A 59 -5.93 11.24 -9.01
CA GLU A 59 -6.98 11.07 -10.02
C GLU A 59 -6.58 10.12 -11.15
N ASP A 60 -5.43 9.44 -11.04
CA ASP A 60 -4.92 8.56 -12.08
C ASP A 60 -5.82 7.33 -12.28
N ARG A 61 -6.48 7.27 -13.44
CA ARG A 61 -7.40 6.18 -13.81
C ARG A 61 -6.72 4.99 -14.48
N SER A 62 -5.41 5.03 -14.69
CA SER A 62 -4.68 3.98 -15.42
C SER A 62 -4.67 2.63 -14.72
N LEU A 63 -4.90 2.61 -13.40
CA LEU A 63 -4.98 1.39 -12.57
C LEU A 63 -6.41 1.08 -12.13
N GLY A 64 -7.40 1.34 -12.99
CA GLY A 64 -8.79 0.96 -12.74
C GLY A 64 -9.38 1.66 -11.52
N ASN A 65 -9.89 0.88 -10.55
CA ASN A 65 -10.53 1.42 -9.36
C ASN A 65 -9.57 1.78 -8.22
N VAL A 66 -8.25 1.60 -8.36
CA VAL A 66 -7.27 1.85 -7.27
C VAL A 66 -7.37 3.30 -6.76
N TYR A 67 -7.51 4.29 -7.64
CA TYR A 67 -7.68 5.70 -7.24
C TYR A 67 -8.96 5.99 -6.44
N LYS A 68 -9.97 5.11 -6.54
CA LYS A 68 -11.21 5.22 -5.75
C LYS A 68 -11.05 4.64 -4.35
N VAL A 69 -10.03 3.81 -4.13
CA VAL A 69 -9.83 3.04 -2.89
C VAL A 69 -8.68 3.59 -2.07
N ILE A 70 -7.54 3.95 -2.69
CA ILE A 70 -6.31 4.44 -2.01
C ILE A 70 -5.61 5.58 -2.80
N PRO A 71 -6.29 6.69 -3.13
CA PRO A 71 -5.70 7.76 -3.94
C PRO A 71 -4.47 8.40 -3.30
N GLU A 72 -4.33 8.37 -1.97
CA GLU A 72 -3.15 8.87 -1.26
C GLU A 72 -1.88 8.08 -1.60
N TRP A 73 -2.02 6.83 -2.07
CA TRP A 73 -0.91 5.99 -2.49
C TRP A 73 -0.49 6.31 -3.94
N ASN A 74 0.00 7.53 -4.14
CA ASN A 74 0.42 8.02 -5.46
C ASN A 74 1.85 8.59 -5.45
N LEU A 75 2.55 8.42 -6.56
CA LEU A 75 3.95 8.82 -6.72
C LEU A 75 4.14 10.33 -6.56
N TYR A 76 3.22 11.14 -7.10
CA TYR A 76 3.37 12.59 -7.06
C TYR A 76 3.37 13.11 -5.63
N ASP A 77 2.43 12.69 -4.79
CA ASP A 77 2.32 13.18 -3.42
C ASP A 77 3.37 12.56 -2.49
N LEU A 78 3.56 11.24 -2.57
CA LEU A 78 4.47 10.54 -1.67
C LEU A 78 5.94 10.90 -1.88
N THR A 79 6.34 11.41 -3.05
CA THR A 79 7.76 11.69 -3.34
C THR A 79 8.16 13.15 -3.22
N LYS A 80 7.22 14.04 -2.84
CA LYS A 80 7.52 15.45 -2.55
C LYS A 80 8.31 15.60 -1.24
N PRO A 81 9.15 16.65 -1.11
CA PRO A 81 9.65 17.07 0.19
C PRO A 81 8.49 17.35 1.15
N GLY A 82 8.58 16.88 2.40
CA GLY A 82 7.49 17.02 3.38
C GLY A 82 6.22 16.22 3.06
N SER A 83 6.30 15.17 2.24
CA SER A 83 5.18 14.27 1.94
C SER A 83 4.60 13.61 3.20
N ASP A 84 3.31 13.32 3.17
CA ASP A 84 2.57 12.69 4.27
C ASP A 84 2.94 11.20 4.52
N LEU A 85 3.89 10.60 3.79
CA LEU A 85 4.22 9.16 3.93
C LEU A 85 4.50 8.75 5.38
N LEU A 86 5.32 9.54 6.10
CA LEU A 86 5.69 9.23 7.48
C LEU A 86 4.51 9.41 8.44
N ASP A 87 3.63 10.37 8.16
CA ASP A 87 2.42 10.60 8.96
C ASP A 87 1.39 9.48 8.73
N ILE A 88 1.22 9.05 7.48
CA ILE A 88 0.42 7.86 7.12
C ILE A 88 0.98 6.62 7.80
N LEU A 89 2.29 6.39 7.72
CA LEU A 89 2.95 5.26 8.36
C LEU A 89 2.72 5.26 9.88
N ARG A 90 2.93 6.41 10.54
CA ARG A 90 2.71 6.54 11.98
C ARG A 90 1.26 6.27 12.34
N GLN A 91 0.30 6.91 11.66
CA GLN A 91 -1.12 6.74 11.95
C GLN A 91 -1.52 5.26 11.81
N ARG A 92 -1.14 4.62 10.70
CA ARG A 92 -1.51 3.22 10.40
C ARG A 92 -0.83 2.20 11.30
N ALA A 93 0.33 2.51 11.85
CA ALA A 93 1.07 1.60 12.72
C ALA A 93 0.72 1.75 14.22
N THR A 94 0.12 2.88 14.62
CA THR A 94 -0.08 3.21 16.05
C THR A 94 -1.53 3.32 16.49
N LYS A 95 -2.44 3.56 15.55
CA LYS A 95 -3.88 3.64 15.81
C LYS A 95 -4.54 2.28 15.70
N SER A 96 -5.50 1.99 16.56
CA SER A 96 -6.31 0.78 16.48
C SER A 96 -7.09 0.71 15.15
N LEU A 97 -7.55 -0.48 14.73
CA LEU A 97 -8.33 -0.58 13.49
C LEU A 97 -9.65 0.21 13.59
N CYS A 98 -10.29 0.21 14.75
CA CYS A 98 -11.45 1.05 15.04
C CYS A 98 -11.13 2.55 14.96
N GLU A 99 -9.96 3.00 15.44
CA GLU A 99 -9.55 4.40 15.29
C GLU A 99 -9.31 4.75 13.82
N GLN A 100 -8.62 3.90 13.06
CA GLN A 100 -8.36 4.11 11.62
C GLN A 100 -9.64 4.11 10.77
N TYR A 101 -10.64 3.32 11.19
CA TYR A 101 -11.97 3.29 10.59
C TYR A 101 -12.65 4.67 10.66
N CYS A 102 -12.52 5.36 11.79
CA CYS A 102 -13.15 6.66 12.07
C CYS A 102 -12.30 7.85 11.62
N GLU A 103 -10.98 7.80 11.82
CA GLU A 103 -10.09 8.94 11.74
C GLU A 103 -8.91 8.69 10.80
N GLY A 104 -8.65 9.64 9.90
CA GLY A 104 -7.48 9.64 9.03
C GLY A 104 -6.36 10.56 9.55
N VAL A 105 -5.32 10.67 8.73
CA VAL A 105 -4.15 11.53 9.00
C VAL A 105 -4.54 13.01 8.91
N ASN A 106 -4.00 13.86 9.80
CA ASN A 106 -4.17 15.32 9.73
C ASN A 106 -5.64 15.79 9.70
N GLY A 107 -6.53 15.10 10.40
CA GLY A 107 -7.95 15.45 10.51
C GLY A 107 -8.79 15.12 9.27
N VAL A 108 -8.24 14.36 8.32
CA VAL A 108 -9.03 13.83 7.20
C VAL A 108 -9.93 12.66 7.67
N PRO A 109 -11.00 12.34 6.93
CA PRO A 109 -11.87 11.22 7.28
C PRO A 109 -11.14 9.87 7.33
N GLY A 110 -11.54 8.99 8.24
CA GLY A 110 -11.09 7.60 8.28
C GLY A 110 -11.65 6.74 7.14
N ASP A 111 -11.34 5.44 7.19
CA ASP A 111 -11.63 4.53 6.07
C ASP A 111 -13.10 4.41 5.72
N ALA A 112 -13.98 4.44 6.73
CA ALA A 112 -15.41 4.27 6.54
C ALA A 112 -16.00 5.43 5.74
N LEU A 113 -15.79 6.65 6.22
CA LEU A 113 -16.28 7.87 5.58
C LEU A 113 -15.64 8.06 4.21
N PHE A 114 -14.35 7.76 4.07
CA PHE A 114 -13.68 7.82 2.77
C PHE A 114 -14.35 6.89 1.75
N ILE A 115 -14.58 5.62 2.09
CA ILE A 115 -15.20 4.66 1.17
C ILE A 115 -16.64 5.03 0.85
N MET A 116 -17.44 5.41 1.84
CA MET A 116 -18.82 5.86 1.63
C MET A 116 -18.87 7.05 0.66
N GLU A 117 -17.96 8.01 0.81
CA GLU A 117 -17.88 9.15 -0.09
C GLU A 117 -17.42 8.75 -1.49
N SER A 118 -16.46 7.84 -1.61
CA SER A 118 -16.01 7.31 -2.91
C SER A 118 -17.10 6.50 -3.62
N MET A 119 -17.93 5.76 -2.88
CA MET A 119 -19.13 5.12 -3.42
C MET A 119 -20.12 6.17 -3.97
N ARG A 120 -20.28 7.30 -3.28
CA ARG A 120 -21.19 8.38 -3.69
C ARG A 120 -20.68 9.16 -4.90
N VAL A 121 -19.41 9.56 -4.89
CA VAL A 121 -18.82 10.50 -5.86
C VAL A 121 -18.18 9.77 -7.05
N ASN A 122 -17.46 8.68 -6.80
CA ASN A 122 -16.69 7.97 -7.83
C ASN A 122 -17.39 6.70 -8.33
N ASN A 123 -18.64 6.47 -7.90
CA ASN A 123 -19.42 5.28 -8.20
C ASN A 123 -18.65 3.98 -7.90
N LEU A 124 -17.88 3.95 -6.81
CA LEU A 124 -17.23 2.73 -6.34
C LEU A 124 -18.30 1.71 -5.93
N ARG A 125 -18.18 0.47 -6.42
CA ARG A 125 -19.11 -0.62 -6.13
C ARG A 125 -18.33 -1.90 -5.94
N HIS A 126 -18.78 -2.72 -4.99
CA HIS A 126 -18.35 -4.10 -4.90
C HIS A 126 -19.04 -4.92 -6.00
N SER A 127 -18.35 -5.89 -6.59
CA SER A 127 -18.90 -6.75 -7.65
C SER A 127 -20.01 -7.68 -7.14
N GLU A 128 -19.84 -8.19 -5.93
CA GLU A 128 -20.83 -9.03 -5.26
C GLU A 128 -21.84 -8.22 -4.44
N SER A 129 -23.10 -8.68 -4.47
CA SER A 129 -24.22 -8.02 -3.80
C SER A 129 -24.51 -8.50 -2.37
N PHE A 130 -23.87 -9.59 -1.92
CA PHE A 130 -24.00 -10.18 -0.58
C PHE A 130 -25.40 -10.06 0.06
N ARG A 131 -26.40 -10.68 -0.57
CA ARG A 131 -27.79 -10.60 -0.10
C ARG A 131 -27.93 -11.01 1.35
N TYR A 132 -28.58 -10.16 2.13
CA TYR A 132 -28.88 -10.34 3.55
C TYR A 132 -27.63 -10.49 4.42
N CYS A 133 -26.52 -9.88 4.00
CA CYS A 133 -25.30 -9.84 4.78
C CYS A 133 -24.97 -8.43 5.26
N PHE A 134 -24.31 -8.36 6.41
CA PHE A 134 -23.80 -7.13 6.99
C PHE A 134 -22.45 -7.39 7.68
N THR A 135 -21.65 -6.33 7.82
CA THR A 135 -20.33 -6.36 8.45
C THR A 135 -20.30 -5.41 9.64
N MET A 136 -19.65 -5.82 10.71
CA MET A 136 -19.57 -5.10 11.97
C MET A 136 -18.16 -4.53 12.20
N PHE A 137 -18.09 -3.29 12.69
CA PHE A 137 -16.84 -2.56 12.98
C PHE A 137 -16.88 -1.92 14.39
N MET A 138 -17.53 -2.59 15.35
CA MET A 138 -17.81 -2.00 16.68
C MET A 138 -16.66 -2.15 17.69
N ASP A 139 -15.88 -3.22 17.59
CA ASP A 139 -14.81 -3.55 18.53
C ASP A 139 -13.70 -4.31 17.81
N GLU A 140 -12.50 -4.37 18.41
CA GLU A 140 -11.32 -5.00 17.80
C GLU A 140 -11.45 -6.53 17.64
N GLU A 141 -12.25 -7.18 18.50
CA GLU A 141 -12.44 -8.63 18.46
C GLU A 141 -13.23 -9.03 17.20
N LYS A 142 -14.38 -8.38 17.01
CA LYS A 142 -15.33 -8.62 15.91
C LYS A 142 -15.09 -7.70 14.72
N TYR A 143 -13.99 -6.95 14.71
CA TYR A 143 -13.67 -5.99 13.67
C TYR A 143 -13.69 -6.65 12.29
N GLY A 144 -14.54 -6.16 11.39
CA GLY A 144 -14.66 -6.65 10.01
C GLY A 144 -15.38 -7.99 9.88
N MET A 145 -16.00 -8.52 10.94
CA MET A 145 -16.75 -9.77 10.84
C MET A 145 -18.08 -9.58 10.09
N SER A 146 -18.32 -10.45 9.11
CA SER A 146 -19.54 -10.47 8.31
C SER A 146 -20.50 -11.56 8.78
N TYR A 147 -21.79 -11.23 8.77
CA TYR A 147 -22.88 -12.10 9.19
C TYR A 147 -23.91 -12.21 8.07
N ARG A 148 -24.50 -13.40 7.93
CA ARG A 148 -25.58 -13.68 7.00
C ARG A 148 -26.84 -14.07 7.77
N VAL A 149 -27.97 -13.51 7.38
CA VAL A 149 -29.28 -13.96 7.86
C VAL A 149 -30.03 -14.69 6.74
N THR A 150 -31.08 -15.42 7.12
CA THR A 150 -31.74 -16.39 6.24
C THR A 150 -32.56 -15.74 5.14
N ASP A 151 -33.20 -14.59 5.41
CA ASP A 151 -34.18 -13.98 4.52
C ASP A 151 -34.33 -12.47 4.77
N ALA A 152 -35.05 -11.81 3.86
CA ALA A 152 -35.28 -10.37 3.88
C ALA A 152 -36.01 -9.88 5.14
N ARG A 153 -36.97 -10.66 5.66
CA ARG A 153 -37.74 -10.26 6.83
C ARG A 153 -36.82 -10.21 8.05
N ARG A 154 -36.05 -11.28 8.29
CA ARG A 154 -35.09 -11.33 9.40
C ARG A 154 -33.98 -10.30 9.24
N TYR A 155 -33.55 -10.01 8.02
CA TYR A 155 -32.60 -8.94 7.75
C TYR A 155 -33.14 -7.58 8.21
N ASN A 156 -34.36 -7.24 7.82
CA ASN A 156 -34.97 -5.98 8.23
C ASN A 156 -35.17 -5.90 9.75
N GLU A 157 -35.65 -6.97 10.38
CA GLU A 157 -35.76 -7.06 11.85
C GLU A 157 -34.38 -6.84 12.51
N THR A 158 -33.34 -7.51 12.01
CA THR A 158 -31.96 -7.36 12.52
C THR A 158 -31.41 -5.94 12.34
N MET A 159 -31.66 -5.29 11.19
CA MET A 159 -31.22 -3.92 10.95
C MET A 159 -31.94 -2.91 11.84
N VAL A 160 -33.20 -3.17 12.21
CA VAL A 160 -33.94 -2.35 13.18
C VAL A 160 -33.37 -2.53 14.58
N ASP A 161 -33.12 -3.76 15.00
CA ASP A 161 -32.53 -4.06 16.31
C ASP A 161 -31.12 -3.46 16.45
N LEU A 162 -30.35 -3.45 15.35
CA LEU A 162 -29.02 -2.83 15.26
C LEU A 162 -29.04 -1.36 14.85
N SER A 163 -30.19 -0.68 14.88
CA SER A 163 -30.36 0.66 14.30
C SER A 163 -29.37 1.70 14.84
N VAL A 164 -28.95 1.60 16.11
CA VAL A 164 -27.92 2.48 16.69
C VAL A 164 -26.58 2.27 15.98
N ALA A 165 -26.14 1.02 15.82
CA ALA A 165 -24.88 0.69 15.13
C ALA A 165 -24.95 1.06 13.65
N VAL A 166 -26.09 0.83 12.99
CA VAL A 166 -26.30 1.23 11.58
C VAL A 166 -26.19 2.74 11.42
N LYS A 167 -26.86 3.52 12.27
CA LYS A 167 -26.82 4.99 12.22
C LYS A 167 -25.42 5.54 12.53
N ALA A 168 -24.69 4.88 13.43
CA ALA A 168 -23.30 5.23 13.74
C ALA A 168 -22.29 4.76 12.68
N GLY A 169 -22.73 4.02 11.67
CA GLY A 169 -21.85 3.42 10.65
C GLY A 169 -21.13 2.15 11.11
N ALA A 170 -21.18 1.78 12.39
CA ALA A 170 -20.50 0.60 12.93
C ALA A 170 -21.09 -0.75 12.46
N CYS A 171 -22.25 -0.74 11.79
CA CYS A 171 -22.83 -1.86 11.07
C CYS A 171 -23.22 -1.42 9.66
N VAL A 172 -22.67 -2.09 8.63
CA VAL A 172 -22.88 -1.72 7.22
C VAL A 172 -23.26 -2.94 6.38
N PRO A 173 -23.88 -2.77 5.20
CA PRO A 173 -23.99 -3.85 4.23
C PRO A 173 -22.64 -4.48 3.93
N GLN A 174 -22.58 -5.81 3.75
CA GLN A 174 -21.30 -6.50 3.57
C GLN A 174 -20.50 -5.96 2.37
N SER A 175 -21.15 -5.62 1.26
CA SER A 175 -20.48 -5.01 0.11
C SER A 175 -19.73 -3.71 0.44
N THR A 176 -20.28 -2.89 1.36
CA THR A 176 -19.58 -1.71 1.87
C THR A 176 -18.43 -2.12 2.80
N GLY A 177 -18.66 -3.10 3.67
CA GLY A 177 -17.64 -3.65 4.58
C GLY A 177 -16.42 -4.19 3.85
N GLU A 178 -16.61 -4.96 2.78
CA GLU A 178 -15.50 -5.49 1.96
C GLU A 178 -14.66 -4.35 1.36
N LEU A 179 -15.28 -3.27 0.87
CA LEU A 179 -14.55 -2.12 0.32
C LEU A 179 -13.73 -1.36 1.38
N ILE A 180 -14.25 -1.27 2.61
CA ILE A 180 -13.52 -0.66 3.75
C ILE A 180 -12.30 -1.51 4.11
N LEU A 181 -12.50 -2.83 4.27
CA LEU A 181 -11.41 -3.76 4.55
C LEU A 181 -10.39 -3.78 3.41
N LEU A 182 -10.83 -3.60 2.17
CA LEU A 182 -9.98 -3.58 0.99
C LEU A 182 -9.02 -2.37 1.00
N ARG A 183 -9.53 -1.20 1.34
CA ARG A 183 -8.72 0.01 1.54
C ARG A 183 -7.69 -0.17 2.64
N GLN A 184 -8.12 -0.71 3.79
CA GLN A 184 -7.23 -0.96 4.92
C GLN A 184 -6.12 -1.95 4.58
N MET A 185 -6.48 -3.06 3.95
CA MET A 185 -5.56 -4.09 3.51
C MET A 185 -4.49 -3.53 2.59
N TYR A 186 -4.87 -2.80 1.53
CA TYR A 186 -3.88 -2.30 0.57
C TYR A 186 -2.97 -1.23 1.15
N LEU A 187 -3.49 -0.30 1.96
CA LEU A 187 -2.64 0.70 2.60
C LEU A 187 -1.62 0.03 3.52
N MET A 188 -2.05 -0.89 4.38
CA MET A 188 -1.14 -1.56 5.30
C MET A 188 -0.14 -2.45 4.59
N GLN A 189 -0.55 -3.14 3.52
CA GLN A 189 0.35 -3.93 2.71
C GLN A 189 1.42 -3.03 2.05
N ALA A 190 1.00 -1.94 1.42
CA ALA A 190 1.92 -1.02 0.75
C ALA A 190 2.90 -0.36 1.75
N LEU A 191 2.43 -0.04 2.95
CA LEU A 191 3.28 0.48 4.03
C LEU A 191 4.24 -0.56 4.59
N ASN A 192 3.81 -1.82 4.75
CA ASN A 192 4.69 -2.90 5.17
C ASN A 192 5.85 -3.10 4.18
N ILE A 193 5.57 -3.01 2.88
CA ILE A 193 6.58 -3.18 1.85
C ILE A 193 7.51 -1.96 1.80
N VAL A 194 6.96 -0.73 1.82
CA VAL A 194 7.81 0.47 1.73
C VAL A 194 8.78 0.59 2.91
N VAL A 195 8.41 0.11 4.10
CA VAL A 195 9.31 0.08 5.25
C VAL A 195 10.55 -0.77 4.95
N GLU A 196 10.35 -1.98 4.41
CA GLU A 196 11.45 -2.86 4.01
C GLU A 196 12.31 -2.25 2.90
N ASP A 197 11.67 -1.64 1.89
CA ASP A 197 12.39 -1.02 0.77
C ASP A 197 13.22 0.18 1.22
N ILE A 198 12.70 1.01 2.12
CA ILE A 198 13.45 2.12 2.72
C ILE A 198 14.66 1.59 3.48
N LEU A 199 14.50 0.54 4.28
CA LEU A 199 15.61 -0.08 5.04
C LEU A 199 16.67 -0.69 4.11
N LYS A 200 16.24 -1.33 3.01
CA LYS A 200 17.12 -1.90 1.98
C LYS A 200 17.93 -0.80 1.27
N ILE A 201 17.29 0.30 0.88
CA ILE A 201 17.96 1.45 0.26
C ILE A 201 18.98 2.07 1.23
N GLY A 202 18.61 2.26 2.49
CA GLY A 202 19.52 2.78 3.51
C GLY A 202 20.76 1.89 3.73
N SER A 203 20.57 0.57 3.68
CA SER A 203 21.65 -0.40 3.85
C SER A 203 22.63 -0.42 2.67
N THR A 204 22.10 -0.38 1.43
CA THR A 204 22.93 -0.36 0.21
C THR A 204 23.69 0.95 0.05
N SER A 205 23.07 2.10 0.38
CA SER A 205 23.75 3.41 0.36
C SER A 205 24.95 3.43 1.31
N ARG A 206 24.77 2.89 2.53
CA ARG A 206 25.85 2.82 3.53
C ARG A 206 27.00 1.91 3.11
N GLN A 207 26.70 0.79 2.44
CA GLN A 207 27.74 -0.09 1.88
C GLN A 207 28.52 0.57 0.73
N LYS A 208 27.86 1.42 -0.07
CA LYS A 208 28.54 2.18 -1.13
C LYS A 208 29.44 3.27 -0.55
N GLU A 209 29.01 3.98 0.49
CA GLU A 209 29.80 4.99 1.20
C GLU A 209 30.96 4.41 2.02
N SER A 210 30.81 3.21 2.58
CA SER A 210 31.91 2.55 3.31
C SER A 210 32.99 2.02 2.36
N ARG A 211 32.63 1.67 1.11
CA ARG A 211 33.58 1.29 0.06
C ARG A 211 34.33 2.48 -0.54
N SER A 212 33.83 3.71 -0.45
CA SER A 212 34.46 4.89 -1.08
C SER A 212 35.53 5.58 -0.22
N LYS A 213 36.06 4.95 0.83
CA LYS A 213 37.18 5.51 1.64
C LYS A 213 38.53 4.87 1.30
N LYS A 214 39.02 5.15 0.09
CA LYS A 214 40.46 5.29 -0.19
C LYS A 214 40.65 6.46 -1.16
N PRO A 215 41.38 7.52 -0.77
CA PRO A 215 41.77 8.56 -1.71
C PRO A 215 43.06 8.10 -2.39
N ASP A 216 42.97 7.48 -3.56
CA ASP A 216 44.13 7.46 -4.47
C ASP A 216 44.09 8.75 -5.30
N GLY A 217 44.93 9.69 -4.87
CA GLY A 217 45.26 10.88 -5.62
C GLY A 217 45.80 10.47 -6.99
N GLY A 218 45.07 10.83 -8.03
CA GLY A 218 45.48 10.56 -9.41
C GLY A 218 44.47 10.98 -10.46
N ALA A 219 43.17 10.94 -10.16
CA ALA A 219 42.13 11.21 -11.16
C ALA A 219 41.76 12.70 -11.34
N ALA A 220 42.19 13.59 -10.44
CA ALA A 220 41.92 15.03 -10.56
C ALA A 220 42.69 15.72 -11.69
N ALA A 221 43.71 15.07 -12.27
CA ALA A 221 44.49 15.59 -13.39
C ALA A 221 43.87 15.28 -14.77
N ALA A 222 42.83 14.43 -14.86
CA ALA A 222 42.25 14.00 -16.14
C ALA A 222 40.96 14.74 -16.53
N LEU A 223 40.39 15.57 -15.64
CA LEU A 223 39.11 16.26 -15.88
C LEU A 223 39.24 17.58 -16.68
N SER A 224 40.43 17.93 -17.15
CA SER A 224 40.66 19.15 -17.94
C SER A 224 40.48 18.97 -19.46
N LYS A 225 39.99 17.81 -19.94
CA LYS A 225 40.07 17.47 -21.38
C LYS A 225 38.84 16.95 -22.12
N LEU A 226 37.63 16.98 -21.56
CA LEU A 226 36.45 16.57 -22.34
C LEU A 226 35.34 17.61 -22.32
N SER A 227 35.23 18.27 -23.47
CA SER A 227 34.22 19.23 -23.85
C SER A 227 32.79 18.76 -23.58
N LEU A 228 31.98 19.74 -23.20
CA LEU A 228 30.52 19.72 -23.25
C LEU A 228 30.08 19.48 -24.70
N ASP A 229 29.40 18.36 -24.94
CA ASP A 229 28.42 18.27 -26.02
C ASP A 229 27.18 17.55 -25.49
N THR A 230 26.06 18.26 -25.58
CA THR A 230 24.74 17.82 -25.13
C THR A 230 24.19 16.89 -26.19
N ASN A 231 24.11 15.59 -25.90
CA ASN A 231 23.38 14.65 -26.75
C ASN A 231 22.53 13.72 -25.89
N ALA A 232 21.25 13.64 -26.25
CA ALA A 232 20.27 12.76 -25.63
C ALA A 232 20.82 11.32 -25.51
N GLU A 233 20.90 10.82 -24.29
CA GLU A 233 21.45 9.50 -23.97
C GLU A 233 20.64 8.41 -24.69
N LYS A 234 21.16 7.93 -25.82
CA LYS A 234 20.81 6.62 -26.36
C LYS A 234 21.40 5.60 -25.39
N LEU A 235 20.54 5.00 -24.58
CA LEU A 235 20.88 3.87 -23.72
C LEU A 235 21.73 2.87 -24.49
N SER A 236 22.92 2.57 -23.97
CA SER A 236 23.83 1.62 -24.59
C SER A 236 23.22 0.21 -24.57
N PHE A 237 23.65 -0.66 -25.48
CA PHE A 237 23.21 -2.05 -25.50
C PHE A 237 23.58 -2.77 -24.19
N GLU A 238 24.68 -2.38 -23.56
CA GLU A 238 25.13 -2.90 -22.27
C GLU A 238 24.19 -2.46 -21.13
N ASP A 239 23.73 -1.20 -21.13
CA ASP A 239 22.73 -0.70 -20.17
C ASP A 239 21.37 -1.38 -20.35
N LEU A 240 20.98 -1.66 -21.59
CA LEU A 240 19.77 -2.40 -21.90
C LEU A 240 19.87 -3.83 -21.37
N ASN A 241 21.01 -4.49 -21.60
CA ASN A 241 21.23 -5.86 -21.15
C ASN A 241 21.26 -5.95 -19.62
N ALA A 242 21.89 -4.98 -18.95
CA ALA A 242 21.88 -4.88 -17.49
C ALA A 242 20.45 -4.72 -16.94
N ARG A 243 19.62 -3.88 -17.57
CA ARG A 243 18.21 -3.70 -17.18
C ARG A 243 17.37 -4.96 -17.40
N VAL A 244 17.58 -5.67 -18.50
CA VAL A 244 16.86 -6.92 -18.78
C VAL A 244 17.22 -7.99 -17.76
N LEU A 245 18.49 -8.10 -17.38
CA LEU A 245 18.94 -9.03 -16.35
C LEU A 245 18.36 -8.68 -14.98
N ASP A 246 18.39 -7.41 -14.58
CA ASP A 246 17.81 -6.94 -13.32
C ASP A 246 16.29 -7.17 -13.26
N GLN A 247 15.59 -6.93 -14.38
CA GLN A 247 14.17 -7.20 -14.50
C GLN A 247 13.84 -8.69 -14.45
N ALA A 248 14.65 -9.54 -15.11
CA ALA A 248 14.49 -10.99 -15.04
C ALA A 248 14.69 -11.52 -13.61
N SER A 249 15.73 -11.07 -12.92
CA SER A 249 15.98 -11.43 -11.51
C SER A 249 14.85 -10.96 -10.60
N SER A 250 14.34 -9.74 -10.82
CA SER A 250 13.21 -9.21 -10.04
C SER A 250 11.92 -10.02 -10.26
N LEU A 251 11.65 -10.44 -11.50
CA LEU A 251 10.48 -11.28 -11.82
C LEU A 251 10.62 -12.69 -11.24
N GLU A 252 11.83 -13.24 -11.23
CA GLU A 252 12.10 -14.55 -10.65
C GLU A 252 11.96 -14.53 -9.12
N GLU A 253 12.42 -13.46 -8.47
CA GLU A 253 12.18 -13.22 -7.04
C GLU A 253 10.69 -13.07 -6.74
N TYR A 254 9.95 -12.33 -7.57
CA TYR A 254 8.49 -12.19 -7.47
C TYR A 254 7.75 -13.53 -7.61
N VAL A 255 8.11 -14.34 -8.61
CA VAL A 255 7.54 -15.69 -8.81
C VAL A 255 7.91 -16.60 -7.64
N ASN A 256 9.12 -16.48 -7.11
CA ASN A 256 9.54 -17.23 -5.93
C ASN A 256 8.69 -16.85 -4.72
N LEU A 257 8.50 -15.56 -4.44
CA LEU A 257 7.61 -15.09 -3.37
C LEU A 257 6.17 -15.61 -3.56
N CYS A 258 5.62 -15.57 -4.77
CA CYS A 258 4.31 -16.16 -5.07
C CYS A 258 4.25 -17.67 -4.81
N ARG A 259 5.37 -18.40 -4.85
CA ARG A 259 5.42 -19.85 -4.63
C ARG A 259 5.71 -20.21 -3.18
N THR A 260 6.52 -19.41 -2.49
CA THR A 260 7.00 -19.71 -1.13
C THR A 260 6.19 -19.02 -0.05
N GLU A 261 5.54 -17.90 -0.37
CA GLU A 261 4.75 -17.10 0.56
C GLU A 261 3.27 -17.13 0.13
N PRO A 262 2.45 -18.04 0.69
CA PRO A 262 1.03 -18.19 0.34
C PRO A 262 0.23 -16.89 0.51
N THR A 263 0.60 -16.07 1.49
CA THR A 263 0.00 -14.75 1.73
C THR A 263 0.32 -13.81 0.57
N PHE A 264 1.58 -13.77 0.10
CA PHE A 264 2.00 -12.98 -1.07
C PHE A 264 1.26 -13.40 -2.35
N LEU A 265 1.04 -14.70 -2.54
CA LEU A 265 0.25 -15.20 -3.67
C LEU A 265 -1.21 -14.72 -3.62
N ALA A 266 -1.86 -14.83 -2.46
CA ALA A 266 -3.22 -14.34 -2.26
C ALA A 266 -3.31 -12.83 -2.54
N HIS A 267 -2.29 -12.06 -2.14
CA HIS A 267 -2.19 -10.63 -2.42
C HIS A 267 -2.01 -10.30 -3.90
N ALA A 268 -1.10 -10.99 -4.60
CA ALA A 268 -0.86 -10.80 -6.02
C ALA A 268 -2.12 -11.06 -6.85
N VAL A 269 -2.85 -12.13 -6.49
CA VAL A 269 -4.12 -12.51 -7.12
C VAL A 269 -5.21 -11.47 -6.85
N ASN A 270 -5.34 -10.96 -5.61
CA ASN A 270 -6.34 -9.95 -5.27
C ASN A 270 -6.08 -8.59 -5.95
N MET A 271 -4.82 -8.21 -6.16
CA MET A 271 -4.47 -7.03 -6.95
C MET A 271 -4.90 -7.17 -8.41
N TRP A 272 -4.78 -8.36 -9.01
CA TRP A 272 -5.22 -8.60 -10.39
C TRP A 272 -6.74 -8.47 -10.55
N PHE A 273 -7.51 -8.91 -9.56
CA PHE A 273 -8.97 -8.78 -9.60
C PHE A 273 -9.48 -7.33 -9.62
N LEU A 274 -8.71 -6.34 -9.15
CA LEU A 274 -9.07 -4.92 -9.29
C LEU A 274 -8.68 -4.30 -10.63
N VAL A 275 -7.70 -4.88 -11.31
CA VAL A 275 -7.28 -4.46 -12.66
C VAL A 275 -8.31 -4.94 -13.69
N ASP A 276 -8.94 -6.11 -13.46
CA ASP A 276 -9.88 -6.74 -14.40
C ASP A 276 -11.37 -6.43 -14.12
N LEU A 277 -11.72 -5.65 -13.09
CA LEU A 277 -13.08 -5.15 -12.88
C LEU A 277 -13.37 -3.93 -13.79
N ASN A 278 -13.50 -4.21 -15.09
CA ASN A 278 -14.14 -3.36 -16.09
C ASN A 278 -15.54 -3.88 -16.42
#